data_AF-A0A0F2NLL8-F1
#
_entry.id   AF-A0A0F2NLL8-F1
#
_cell.length_a   1.000
_cell.length_b   1.000
_cell.length_c   1.000
_cell.angle_alpha   90.00
_cell.angle_beta   90.00
_cell.angle_gamma   90.00
#
_symmetry.space_group_name_H-M   'P 1'
#
loop_
_entity.id
_entity.type
_entity.pdbx_description
1 polymer ?
#
loop_
_entity_poly.entity_id
_entity_poly.type
_entity_poly.pdbx_seq_one_letter_code
_entity_poly.pdbx_strand_id
1 'polypeptide(L)'
;MKRILAILMLLAIPLILAGCGKKSSAIDQNVKTLVEGFQQSMTTYFDIKNLQDNPLLMGQVSDNLKKVENSKKKLEQLTGLNESVTDEKLKAEISNFIDLGREREKLTIKYLDDIRRDLDFRSKNPDAAVNINNYIVNIPNNLLDLEYRSEQATKRLSLLLAKK
;
A
#
# COMPACT_ATOMS: atom_id res chain seq x y z
N MET A 1 -4.05 55.97 -33.19
CA MET A 1 -4.29 55.51 -31.79
C MET A 1 -2.96 55.61 -31.04
N LYS A 2 -2.47 56.80 -30.65
CA LYS A 2 -2.65 57.55 -29.38
C LYS A 2 -2.45 56.76 -28.06
N ARG A 3 -1.35 57.11 -27.33
CA ARG A 3 -1.03 57.00 -25.87
C ARG A 3 -0.50 55.62 -25.42
N ILE A 4 0.71 55.39 -24.88
CA ILE A 4 1.57 56.02 -23.83
C ILE A 4 0.84 56.33 -22.52
N LEU A 5 1.11 55.56 -21.45
CA LEU A 5 1.50 56.00 -20.09
C LEU A 5 1.72 54.75 -19.21
N ALA A 6 2.93 54.55 -18.68
CA ALA A 6 3.34 54.83 -17.29
C ALA A 6 2.85 53.76 -16.29
N ILE A 7 3.75 52.92 -15.76
CA ILE A 7 4.46 53.11 -14.47
C ILE A 7 3.49 53.04 -13.27
N LEU A 8 3.85 52.21 -12.29
CA LEU A 8 3.25 51.94 -10.97
C LEU A 8 2.38 50.68 -10.88
N MET A 9 3.00 49.57 -10.49
CA MET A 9 2.60 48.88 -9.25
C MET A 9 3.76 48.01 -8.75
N LEU A 10 4.73 48.72 -8.18
CA LEU A 10 5.45 48.23 -7.01
C LEU A 10 4.40 48.02 -5.89
N LEU A 11 4.53 46.92 -5.15
CA LEU A 11 3.92 46.70 -3.83
C LEU A 11 2.38 46.75 -3.73
N ALA A 12 1.77 45.57 -3.86
CA ALA A 12 0.60 45.23 -3.06
C ALA A 12 0.72 43.76 -2.63
N ILE A 13 1.51 43.58 -1.57
CA ILE A 13 1.54 42.42 -0.70
C ILE A 13 0.09 42.07 -0.32
N PRO A 14 -0.45 40.87 -0.62
CA PRO A 14 -1.44 40.33 0.28
C PRO A 14 -0.70 39.95 1.55
N LEU A 15 -0.83 40.83 2.55
CA LEU A 15 -0.53 40.56 3.94
C LEU A 15 -1.48 39.44 4.36
N ILE A 16 -1.06 38.20 4.18
CA ILE A 16 -1.69 37.06 4.84
C ILE A 16 -1.10 37.04 6.26
N LEU A 17 -1.63 37.93 7.10
CA LEU A 17 -1.61 37.75 8.54
C LEU A 17 -2.70 36.75 8.92
N ALA A 18 -2.36 35.90 9.89
CA ALA A 18 -3.19 34.89 10.56
C ALA A 18 -3.25 33.52 9.87
N GLY A 19 -2.25 32.70 10.19
CA GLY A 19 -2.28 31.26 9.99
C GLY A 19 -0.88 30.66 10.08
N CYS A 20 -0.27 30.67 11.26
CA CYS A 20 0.90 29.82 11.54
C CYS A 20 0.42 28.35 11.58
N GLY A 21 0.03 27.82 10.42
CA GLY A 21 -0.16 26.40 10.22
C GLY A 21 1.22 25.78 10.07
N LYS A 22 1.64 24.97 11.04
CA LYS A 22 2.87 24.20 10.93
C LYS A 22 2.86 23.44 9.60
N LYS A 23 3.81 23.75 8.72
CA LYS A 23 4.03 22.94 7.52
C LYS A 23 4.44 21.55 8.00
N SER A 24 3.58 20.55 7.74
CA SER A 24 3.94 19.14 7.86
C SER A 24 5.26 18.90 7.12
N SER A 25 6.19 18.14 7.71
CA SER A 25 7.50 17.93 7.08
C SER A 25 7.33 17.13 5.78
N ALA A 26 8.18 17.36 4.78
CA ALA A 26 8.14 16.60 3.53
C ALA A 26 8.26 15.08 3.77
N ILE A 27 8.96 14.67 4.84
CA ILE A 27 9.07 13.29 5.30
C ILE A 27 7.70 12.76 5.74
N ASP A 28 6.97 13.51 6.58
CA ASP A 28 5.65 13.09 7.08
C ASP A 28 4.64 12.88 5.93
N GLN A 29 4.65 13.79 4.94
CA GLN A 29 3.80 13.66 3.75
C GLN A 29 4.19 12.44 2.89
N ASN A 30 5.49 12.14 2.77
CA ASN A 30 5.96 10.96 2.04
C ASN A 30 5.59 9.66 2.77
N VAL A 31 5.72 9.61 4.10
CA VAL A 31 5.27 8.47 4.92
C VAL A 31 3.79 8.21 4.66
N LYS A 32 2.95 9.24 4.76
CA LYS A 32 1.51 9.14 4.51
C LYS A 32 1.21 8.60 3.11
N THR A 33 1.83 9.18 2.09
CA THR A 33 1.63 8.79 0.68
C THR A 33 2.04 7.33 0.44
N LEU A 34 3.12 6.87 1.06
CA LEU A 34 3.59 5.48 0.90
C LEU A 34 2.70 4.48 1.65
N VAL A 35 2.22 4.82 2.84
CA VAL A 35 1.27 3.99 3.61
C VAL A 35 -0.06 3.86 2.86
N GLU A 36 -0.63 4.97 2.39
CA GLU A 36 -1.86 4.96 1.59
C GLU A 36 -1.65 4.19 0.27
N GLY A 37 -0.51 4.40 -0.39
CA GLY A 37 -0.15 3.67 -1.60
C GLY A 37 0.01 2.17 -1.38
N PHE A 38 0.54 1.74 -0.23
CA PHE A 38 0.58 0.33 0.17
C PHE A 38 -0.84 -0.22 0.31
N GLN A 39 -1.71 0.45 1.07
CA GLN A 39 -3.09 0.00 1.29
C GLN A 39 -3.90 -0.10 -0.01
N GLN A 40 -3.67 0.81 -0.96
CA GLN A 40 -4.33 0.78 -2.27
C GLN A 40 -3.82 -0.32 -3.21
N SER A 41 -2.58 -0.79 -3.00
CA SER A 41 -1.94 -1.78 -3.87
C SER A 41 -1.94 -3.19 -3.29
N MET A 42 -2.32 -3.38 -2.02
CA MET A 42 -2.38 -4.71 -1.42
C MET A 42 -3.55 -5.55 -1.99
N THR A 43 -3.32 -6.84 -2.21
CA THR A 43 -4.38 -7.82 -2.53
C THR A 43 -5.02 -8.31 -1.25
N THR A 44 -6.25 -7.92 -0.92
CA THR A 44 -6.89 -8.19 0.36
C THR A 44 -7.30 -9.66 0.58
N TYR A 45 -7.60 -10.03 1.81
CA TYR A 45 -8.22 -11.31 2.18
C TYR A 45 -9.48 -11.58 1.37
N PHE A 46 -10.31 -10.55 1.18
CA PHE A 46 -11.56 -10.68 0.43
C PHE A 46 -11.32 -10.81 -1.08
N ASP A 47 -10.29 -10.16 -1.63
CA ASP A 47 -9.89 -10.38 -3.03
C ASP A 47 -9.54 -11.85 -3.27
N ILE A 48 -8.85 -12.47 -2.31
CA ILE A 48 -8.50 -13.90 -2.36
C ILE A 48 -9.74 -14.79 -2.17
N LYS A 49 -10.59 -14.47 -1.18
CA LYS A 49 -11.80 -15.24 -0.86
C LYS A 49 -12.81 -15.25 -2.01
N ASN A 50 -12.81 -14.21 -2.83
CA ASN A 50 -13.71 -14.07 -3.97
C ASN A 50 -13.17 -14.72 -5.26
N LEU A 51 -11.98 -15.33 -5.24
CA LEU A 51 -11.52 -16.13 -6.36
C LEU A 51 -12.49 -17.29 -6.62
N GLN A 52 -12.69 -17.63 -7.88
CA GLN A 52 -13.58 -18.70 -8.32
C GLN A 52 -12.86 -19.55 -9.36
N ASP A 53 -13.05 -20.86 -9.33
CA ASP A 53 -12.52 -21.74 -10.38
C ASP A 53 -13.30 -21.55 -11.68
N ASN A 54 -12.86 -20.57 -12.47
CA ASN A 54 -13.43 -20.21 -13.75
C ASN A 54 -12.31 -19.87 -14.74
N PRO A 55 -12.61 -19.67 -16.05
CA PRO A 55 -11.59 -19.41 -17.06
C PRO A 55 -10.74 -18.14 -16.83
N LEU A 56 -11.21 -17.17 -16.05
CA LEU A 56 -10.51 -15.92 -15.78
C LEU A 56 -9.51 -16.02 -14.62
N LEU A 57 -9.56 -17.11 -13.84
CA LEU A 57 -8.82 -17.26 -12.60
C LEU A 57 -7.31 -17.06 -12.77
N MET A 58 -6.71 -17.58 -13.85
CA MET A 58 -5.28 -17.40 -14.11
C MET A 58 -4.89 -15.91 -14.24
N GLY A 59 -5.73 -15.13 -14.91
CA GLY A 59 -5.58 -13.68 -15.03
C GLY A 59 -5.72 -12.99 -13.67
N GLN A 60 -6.75 -13.36 -12.90
CA GLN A 60 -6.99 -12.81 -11.56
C GLN A 60 -5.83 -13.08 -10.60
N VAL A 61 -5.27 -14.29 -10.59
CA VAL A 61 -4.09 -14.62 -9.77
C VAL A 61 -2.88 -13.80 -10.20
N SER A 62 -2.65 -13.69 -11.51
CA SER A 62 -1.53 -12.90 -12.06
C SER A 62 -1.64 -11.41 -11.72
N ASP A 63 -2.83 -10.84 -11.78
CA ASP A 63 -3.06 -9.43 -11.45
C ASP A 63 -2.93 -9.15 -9.95
N ASN A 64 -3.36 -10.09 -9.11
CA ASN A 64 -3.12 -10.03 -7.67
C ASN A 64 -1.62 -10.14 -7.32
N LEU A 65 -0.87 -11.01 -7.98
CA LEU A 65 0.59 -11.06 -7.79
C LEU A 65 1.27 -9.74 -8.20
N LYS A 66 0.83 -9.08 -9.28
CA LYS A 66 1.33 -7.74 -9.66
C LYS A 66 1.01 -6.68 -8.61
N LYS A 67 -0.20 -6.70 -8.04
CA LYS A 67 -0.60 -5.83 -6.93
C LYS A 67 0.35 -6.00 -5.73
N VAL A 68 0.59 -7.23 -5.31
CA VAL A 68 1.53 -7.57 -4.23
C VAL A 68 2.96 -7.08 -4.51
N GLU A 69 3.47 -7.22 -5.74
CA GLU A 69 4.78 -6.66 -6.09
C GLU A 69 4.81 -5.13 -6.01
N ASN A 70 3.71 -4.46 -6.34
CA ASN A 70 3.60 -3.02 -6.19
C ASN A 70 3.56 -2.60 -4.72
N SER A 71 2.82 -3.31 -3.86
CA SER A 71 2.76 -3.00 -2.43
C SER A 71 4.12 -3.24 -1.75
N LYS A 72 4.86 -4.29 -2.12
CA LYS A 72 6.25 -4.52 -1.68
C LYS A 72 7.17 -3.35 -2.00
N LYS A 73 7.11 -2.80 -3.22
CA LYS A 73 7.90 -1.61 -3.58
C LYS A 73 7.58 -0.41 -2.68
N LYS A 74 6.32 -0.25 -2.25
CA LYS A 74 5.94 0.80 -1.27
C LYS A 74 6.58 0.56 0.09
N LEU A 75 6.62 -0.69 0.56
CA LEU A 75 7.30 -1.06 1.81
C LEU A 75 8.81 -0.83 1.74
N GLU A 76 9.45 -1.12 0.61
CA GLU A 76 10.87 -0.86 0.37
C GLU A 76 11.18 0.65 0.40
N GLN A 77 10.37 1.45 -0.30
CA GLN A 77 10.47 2.92 -0.26
C GLN A 77 10.27 3.46 1.16
N LEU A 78 9.31 2.91 1.90
CA LEU A 78 9.04 3.30 3.28
C LEU A 78 10.18 2.91 4.22
N THR A 79 10.86 1.79 3.97
CA THR A 79 12.07 1.37 4.70
C THR A 79 13.18 2.40 4.55
N GLY A 80 13.49 2.81 3.32
CA GLY A 80 14.51 3.84 3.08
C GLY A 80 14.13 5.19 3.71
N LEU A 81 12.85 5.55 3.70
CA LEU A 81 12.38 6.77 4.36
C LEU A 81 12.50 6.71 5.89
N ASN A 82 12.23 5.54 6.49
CA ASN A 82 12.29 5.32 7.93
C ASN A 82 13.69 5.56 8.53
N GLU A 83 14.75 5.31 7.76
CA GLU A 83 16.13 5.59 8.18
C GLU A 83 16.39 7.09 8.41
N SER A 84 15.64 7.95 7.71
CA SER A 84 15.75 9.42 7.79
C SER A 84 14.82 10.04 8.85
N VAL A 85 13.97 9.24 9.49
CA VAL A 85 13.05 9.72 10.53
C VAL A 85 13.80 9.80 11.87
N THR A 86 13.78 10.99 12.49
CA THR A 86 14.43 11.25 13.78
C THR A 86 13.50 11.14 14.98
N ASP A 87 12.19 11.14 14.76
CA ASP A 87 11.20 10.92 15.82
C ASP A 87 11.10 9.42 16.11
N GLU A 88 11.61 9.01 17.26
CA GLU A 88 11.68 7.59 17.65
C GLU A 88 10.31 6.90 17.72
N LYS A 89 9.24 7.61 18.12
CA LYS A 89 7.90 7.02 18.17
C LYS A 89 7.35 6.80 16.78
N LEU A 90 7.52 7.78 15.89
CA LEU A 90 7.13 7.65 14.50
C LEU A 90 7.93 6.56 13.80
N LYS A 91 9.25 6.53 14.00
CA LYS A 91 10.16 5.52 13.44
C LYS A 91 9.80 4.11 13.87
N ALA A 92 9.51 3.91 15.16
CA ALA A 92 9.09 2.62 15.69
C ALA A 92 7.77 2.15 15.07
N GLU A 93 6.77 3.03 14.93
CA GLU A 93 5.50 2.64 14.33
C GLU A 93 5.62 2.40 12.81
N ILE A 94 6.45 3.17 12.09
CA ILE A 94 6.75 2.90 10.67
C ILE A 94 7.39 1.52 10.52
N SER A 95 8.34 1.18 11.40
CA SER A 95 8.99 -0.13 11.41
C SER A 95 7.97 -1.26 11.66
N ASN A 96 7.10 -1.10 12.66
CA ASN A 96 6.03 -2.05 12.92
C ASN A 96 5.09 -2.24 11.72
N PHE A 97 4.70 -1.14 11.06
CA PHE A 97 3.89 -1.21 9.84
C PHE A 97 4.62 -1.96 8.71
N ILE A 98 5.91 -1.68 8.50
CA ILE A 98 6.72 -2.36 7.48
C ILE A 98 6.78 -3.87 7.74
N ASP A 99 7.02 -4.28 8.99
CA ASP A 99 7.15 -5.69 9.36
C ASP A 99 5.83 -6.45 9.15
N LEU A 100 4.70 -5.87 9.58
CA LEU A 100 3.37 -6.40 9.31
C LEU A 100 3.10 -6.52 7.80
N GLY A 101 3.41 -5.48 7.04
CA GLY A 101 3.25 -5.48 5.59
C GLY A 101 4.08 -6.56 4.91
N ARG A 102 5.35 -6.73 5.31
CA ARG A 102 6.24 -7.75 4.74
C ARG A 102 5.79 -9.17 5.06
N GLU A 103 5.39 -9.43 6.29
CA GLU A 103 4.88 -10.74 6.71
C GLU A 103 3.61 -11.10 5.90
N ARG A 104 2.72 -10.13 5.76
CA ARG A 104 1.51 -10.25 4.94
C ARG A 104 1.84 -10.56 3.48
N GLU A 105 2.68 -9.75 2.82
CA GLU A 105 2.98 -9.97 1.41
C GLU A 105 3.71 -11.30 1.15
N LYS A 106 4.55 -11.74 2.09
CA LYS A 106 5.17 -13.08 2.02
C LYS A 106 4.12 -14.20 2.00
N LEU A 107 3.08 -14.11 2.84
CA LEU A 107 2.00 -15.09 2.88
C LEU A 107 1.12 -15.02 1.62
N THR A 108 0.77 -13.80 1.20
CA THR A 108 -0.04 -13.58 -0.01
C THR A 108 0.65 -14.14 -1.25
N ILE A 109 1.96 -13.87 -1.43
CA ILE A 109 2.75 -14.43 -2.54
C ILE A 109 2.72 -15.95 -2.51
N LYS A 110 3.07 -16.55 -1.37
CA LYS A 110 3.13 -18.01 -1.25
C LYS A 110 1.80 -18.63 -1.67
N TYR A 111 0.70 -18.11 -1.14
CA TYR A 111 -0.63 -18.63 -1.43
C TYR A 111 -1.04 -18.47 -2.90
N LEU A 112 -0.82 -17.29 -3.50
CA LEU A 112 -1.15 -17.04 -4.91
C LEU A 112 -0.24 -17.81 -5.86
N ASP A 113 1.04 -18.01 -5.51
CA ASP A 113 1.98 -18.80 -6.30
C ASP A 113 1.63 -20.29 -6.26
N ASP A 114 1.16 -20.81 -5.12
CA ASP A 114 0.66 -22.19 -5.02
C ASP A 114 -0.52 -22.40 -6.00
N ILE A 115 -1.50 -21.48 -6.01
CA ILE A 115 -2.61 -21.51 -6.99
C ILE A 115 -2.08 -21.43 -8.42
N ARG A 116 -1.15 -20.50 -8.71
CA ARG A 116 -0.60 -20.31 -10.06
C ARG A 116 0.08 -21.59 -10.57
N ARG A 117 0.86 -22.27 -9.74
CA ARG A 117 1.54 -23.52 -10.10
C ARG A 117 0.55 -24.63 -10.43
N ASP A 118 -0.51 -24.75 -9.64
CA ASP A 118 -1.55 -25.76 -9.86
C ASP A 118 -2.38 -25.49 -11.12
N LEU A 119 -2.65 -24.22 -11.42
CA LEU A 119 -3.30 -23.82 -12.68
C LEU A 119 -2.41 -24.10 -13.90
N ASP A 120 -1.11 -23.81 -13.80
CA ASP A 120 -0.14 -24.10 -14.87
C ASP A 120 0.00 -25.62 -15.08
N PHE A 121 0.03 -26.40 -13.99
CA PHE A 121 0.03 -27.86 -14.06
C PHE A 121 -1.23 -28.40 -14.73
N ARG A 122 -2.42 -27.92 -14.35
CA ARG A 122 -3.71 -28.29 -14.98
C ARG A 122 -3.73 -27.92 -16.46
N SER A 123 -3.20 -26.76 -16.84
CA SER A 123 -3.12 -26.33 -18.24
C SER A 123 -2.24 -27.24 -19.09
N LYS A 124 -1.21 -27.85 -18.50
CA LYS A 124 -0.29 -28.80 -19.17
C LYS A 124 -0.78 -30.24 -19.09
N ASN A 125 -1.67 -30.55 -18.15
CA ASN A 125 -2.20 -31.89 -17.87
C ASN A 125 -3.73 -31.80 -17.67
N PRO A 126 -4.52 -31.72 -18.76
CA PRO A 126 -5.96 -31.48 -18.67
C PRO A 126 -6.71 -32.56 -17.89
N ASP A 127 -6.19 -33.79 -17.88
CA ASP A 127 -6.76 -34.94 -17.18
C ASP A 127 -6.43 -34.96 -15.68
N ALA A 128 -5.58 -34.04 -15.20
CA ALA A 128 -5.25 -33.94 -13.79
C ALA A 128 -6.40 -33.33 -12.98
N ALA A 129 -6.85 -34.04 -11.95
CA ALA A 129 -7.85 -33.56 -11.00
C ALA A 129 -7.26 -32.54 -10.02
N VAL A 130 -6.98 -31.32 -10.50
CA VAL A 130 -6.57 -30.19 -9.67
C VAL A 130 -7.82 -29.47 -9.16
N ASN A 131 -8.10 -29.59 -7.87
CA ASN A 131 -9.23 -28.91 -7.23
C ASN A 131 -8.80 -27.57 -6.63
N ILE A 132 -8.99 -26.50 -7.39
CA ILE A 132 -8.61 -25.15 -6.95
C ILE A 132 -9.45 -24.67 -5.75
N ASN A 133 -10.67 -25.18 -5.57
CA ASN A 133 -11.52 -24.78 -4.45
C ASN A 133 -10.90 -25.14 -3.09
N ASN A 134 -9.97 -26.10 -3.04
CA ASN A 134 -9.23 -26.40 -1.83
C ASN A 134 -8.41 -25.21 -1.33
N TYR A 135 -7.88 -24.37 -2.23
CA TYR A 135 -7.20 -23.14 -1.82
C TYR A 135 -8.18 -22.17 -1.18
N ILE A 136 -9.33 -21.93 -1.83
CA ILE A 136 -10.36 -20.97 -1.38
C ILE A 136 -10.90 -21.33 0.02
N VAL A 137 -11.04 -22.62 0.33
CA VAL A 137 -11.50 -23.09 1.66
C VAL A 137 -10.39 -22.99 2.73
N ASN A 138 -9.12 -23.02 2.31
CA ASN A 138 -7.96 -23.06 3.21
C ASN A 138 -7.10 -21.78 3.10
N ILE A 139 -7.75 -20.61 3.05
CA ILE A 139 -7.03 -19.33 3.11
C ILE A 139 -6.32 -19.23 4.47
N PRO A 140 -5.04 -18.84 4.51
CA PRO A 140 -4.31 -18.69 5.77
C PRO A 140 -5.03 -17.71 6.72
N ASN A 141 -5.45 -18.19 7.90
CA ASN A 141 -6.16 -17.38 8.91
C ASN A 141 -5.38 -16.14 9.36
N ASN A 142 -4.05 -16.23 9.34
CA ASN A 142 -3.17 -15.12 9.69
C ASN A 142 -3.18 -13.98 8.67
N LEU A 143 -3.65 -14.20 7.44
CA LEU A 143 -3.71 -13.15 6.42
C LEU A 143 -4.71 -12.06 6.81
N LEU A 144 -5.88 -12.44 7.33
CA LEU A 144 -6.89 -11.50 7.83
C LEU A 144 -6.43 -10.80 9.12
N ASP A 145 -5.78 -11.54 10.04
CA ASP A 145 -5.20 -10.95 11.26
C ASP A 145 -4.15 -9.88 10.93
N LEU A 146 -3.26 -10.17 9.98
CA LEU A 146 -2.23 -9.22 9.53
C LEU A 146 -2.84 -7.97 8.88
N GLU A 147 -3.93 -8.10 8.14
CA GLU A 147 -4.67 -6.94 7.61
C GLU A 147 -5.25 -6.07 8.73
N TYR A 148 -5.88 -6.68 9.73
CA TYR A 148 -6.39 -5.93 10.88
C TYR A 148 -5.27 -5.24 11.65
N ARG A 149 -4.15 -5.92 11.88
CA ARG A 149 -2.99 -5.35 12.58
C ARG A 149 -2.34 -4.23 11.76
N SER A 150 -2.25 -4.38 10.44
CA SER A 150 -1.77 -3.34 9.53
C SER A 150 -2.67 -2.11 9.57
N GLU A 151 -3.99 -2.30 9.57
CA GLU A 151 -4.96 -1.20 9.67
C GLU A 151 -4.86 -0.45 11.00
N GLN A 152 -4.65 -1.17 12.11
CA GLN A 152 -4.39 -0.55 13.40
C GLN A 152 -3.08 0.25 13.41
N ALA A 153 -2.03 -0.26 12.75
CA ALA A 153 -0.77 0.46 12.58
C ALA A 153 -0.96 1.74 11.74
N THR A 154 -1.73 1.69 10.65
CA THR A 154 -2.09 2.88 9.86
C THR A 154 -2.79 3.94 10.71
N LYS A 155 -3.73 3.53 11.57
CA LYS A 155 -4.43 4.47 12.48
C LYS A 155 -3.46 5.12 13.46
N ARG A 156 -2.55 4.35 14.05
CA ARG A 156 -1.51 4.89 14.95
C ARG A 156 -0.56 5.84 14.22
N LEU A 157 -0.10 5.49 13.02
CA LEU A 157 0.72 6.36 12.16
C LEU A 157 -0.01 7.68 11.86
N SER A 158 -1.28 7.62 11.47
CA SER A 158 -2.08 8.80 11.17
C SER A 158 -2.16 9.76 12.37
N LEU A 159 -2.30 9.23 13.58
CA LEU A 159 -2.31 10.03 14.81
C LEU A 159 -0.94 10.65 15.11
N LEU A 160 0.16 9.93 14.86
CA LEU A 160 1.51 10.43 15.07
C LEU A 160 1.86 11.54 14.07
N LEU A 161 1.44 11.40 12.82
CA LEU A 161 1.67 12.37 11.75
C LEU A 161 0.80 13.63 11.92
N ALA A 162 -0.41 13.51 12.48
CA ALA A 162 -1.32 14.64 12.69
C ALA A 162 -1.01 15.48 13.95
N LYS A 163 -0.29 14.92 14.93
CA LYS A 163 0.05 15.60 16.20
C LYS A 163 1.20 16.60 16.07
N LYS A 164 1.82 16.73 14.89
CA LYS A 164 2.95 17.64 14.66
C LYS A 164 2.50 18.98 14.14
#